data_AF-A0A1R0W721-F1
#
_entry.id   AF-A0A1R0W721-F1
#
_cell.length_a   1.000
_cell.length_b   1.000
_cell.length_c   1.000
_cell.angle_alpha   90.00
_cell.angle_beta   90.00
_cell.angle_gamma   90.00
#
_symmetry.space_group_name_H-M   'P 1'
#
loop_
_entity.id
_entity.type
_entity.pdbx_description
1 polymer ?
#
loop_
_entity_poly.entity_id
_entity_poly.type
_entity_poly.pdbx_seq_one_letter_code
_entity_poly.pdbx_strand_id
1 'polypeptide(L)'
;MRFIFPVYTLCRGGAQRMLTELANRLVTIGHEVVVVMPKYGVVEYELKANLIQTGDDSLLAHHIPAGDVILSNFYTTAYPAQQASEEGKGLHIRLSLCYEPTFLQDNQYSFPSYNLTPNLLVLSRWQQDVIYLNHGIKGRIIPVGVNSFFHNMNIREHLNMPLNITSIYRKEEGDFSWHREQKYLLSQLDIVKALHPEVVINLVTPPGEYADSKDIQQLQASGKYRLYTPVNDEELRFHYNQTDIYVSSGSYDSGSLPGLEAMRCGAALVTSYSGGNTEYAVHERNCLMSYRYENRLAQDIIRLIEDPALRHRLAVRGEQDSYVFTWERSYSEFERVVNDIVSRSLLK
;
A
#
# COMPACT_ATOMS: atom_id res chain seq x y z
N MET A 1 -19.32 -13.55 -14.30
CA MET A 1 -19.76 -12.33 -13.60
C MET A 1 -19.16 -11.09 -14.25
N ARG A 2 -19.88 -9.98 -14.22
CA ARG A 2 -19.51 -8.64 -14.61
C ARG A 2 -19.21 -7.78 -13.37
N PHE A 3 -18.00 -7.28 -13.26
CA PHE A 3 -17.52 -6.46 -12.15
C PHE A 3 -17.33 -5.02 -12.55
N ILE A 4 -17.81 -4.10 -11.72
CA ILE A 4 -17.67 -2.66 -11.93
C ILE A 4 -16.79 -2.06 -10.81
N PHE A 5 -15.71 -1.39 -11.19
CA PHE A 5 -14.77 -0.74 -10.28
C PHE A 5 -14.85 0.78 -10.48
N PRO A 6 -15.68 1.51 -9.71
CA PRO A 6 -15.60 2.97 -9.65
C PRO A 6 -14.28 3.40 -8.97
N VAL A 7 -13.38 4.05 -9.70
CA VAL A 7 -12.02 4.40 -9.24
C VAL A 7 -11.70 5.86 -9.62
N TYR A 8 -11.09 6.63 -8.72
CA TYR A 8 -10.69 8.01 -9.03
C TYR A 8 -9.35 8.09 -9.76
N THR A 9 -8.38 7.26 -9.38
CA THR A 9 -7.05 7.23 -9.98
C THR A 9 -6.41 5.86 -9.80
N LEU A 10 -5.58 5.47 -10.75
CA LEU A 10 -4.68 4.31 -10.72
C LEU A 10 -3.23 4.77 -10.85
N CYS A 11 -2.87 5.86 -10.15
CA CYS A 11 -1.49 6.32 -9.99
C CYS A 11 -0.64 5.36 -9.12
N ARG A 12 0.68 5.50 -9.15
CA ARG A 12 1.62 4.65 -8.40
C ARG A 12 1.40 4.73 -6.89
N GLY A 13 0.84 3.65 -6.34
CA GLY A 13 0.49 3.51 -4.93
C GLY A 13 0.00 2.09 -4.62
N GLY A 14 0.11 1.69 -3.35
CA GLY A 14 -0.26 0.33 -2.93
C GLY A 14 -1.76 0.03 -3.11
N ALA A 15 -2.62 1.00 -2.80
CA ALA A 15 -4.06 0.89 -2.97
C ALA A 15 -4.44 0.69 -4.45
N GLN A 16 -3.89 1.54 -5.33
CA GLN A 16 -4.10 1.46 -6.77
C GLN A 16 -3.54 0.16 -7.36
N ARG A 17 -2.39 -0.32 -6.87
CA ARG A 17 -1.87 -1.63 -7.26
C ARG A 17 -2.84 -2.75 -6.91
N MET A 18 -3.40 -2.77 -5.70
CA MET A 18 -4.42 -3.77 -5.32
C MET A 18 -5.61 -3.75 -6.28
N LEU A 19 -6.13 -2.57 -6.65
CA LEU A 19 -7.25 -2.46 -7.58
C LEU A 19 -6.91 -3.02 -8.97
N THR A 20 -5.77 -2.62 -9.53
CA THR A 20 -5.36 -3.05 -10.86
C THR A 20 -5.07 -4.56 -10.91
N GLU A 21 -4.38 -5.09 -9.89
CA GLU A 21 -4.03 -6.52 -9.81
C GLU A 21 -5.30 -7.39 -9.70
N LEU A 22 -6.25 -7.02 -8.82
CA LEU A 22 -7.54 -7.71 -8.72
C LEU A 22 -8.35 -7.61 -10.04
N ALA A 23 -8.45 -6.42 -10.63
CA ALA A 23 -9.19 -6.21 -11.87
C ALA A 23 -8.58 -7.02 -13.03
N ASN A 24 -7.26 -6.98 -13.20
CA ASN A 24 -6.56 -7.73 -14.24
C ASN A 24 -6.67 -9.24 -14.05
N ARG A 25 -6.64 -9.71 -12.79
CA ARG A 25 -6.85 -11.13 -12.51
C ARG A 25 -8.24 -11.58 -12.90
N LEU A 26 -9.27 -10.82 -12.53
CA LEU A 26 -10.65 -11.10 -12.90
C LEU A 26 -10.82 -11.22 -14.43
N VAL A 27 -10.25 -10.29 -15.20
CA VAL A 27 -10.23 -10.38 -16.67
C VAL A 27 -9.55 -11.67 -17.12
N THR A 28 -8.39 -12.00 -16.55
CA THR A 28 -7.58 -13.17 -16.93
C THR A 28 -8.34 -14.50 -16.72
N ILE A 29 -9.19 -14.58 -15.70
CA ILE A 29 -10.00 -15.78 -15.41
C ILE A 29 -11.39 -15.75 -16.08
N GLY A 30 -11.64 -14.81 -17.00
CA GLY A 30 -12.82 -14.77 -17.86
C GLY A 30 -14.00 -13.94 -17.36
N HIS A 31 -13.82 -13.13 -16.32
CA HIS A 31 -14.84 -12.16 -15.91
C HIS A 31 -14.83 -10.92 -16.81
N GLU A 32 -16.01 -10.34 -17.03
CA GLU A 32 -16.09 -8.99 -17.60
C GLU A 32 -15.76 -7.98 -16.49
N VAL A 33 -14.81 -7.09 -16.72
CA VAL A 33 -14.43 -6.06 -15.75
C VAL A 33 -14.46 -4.70 -16.42
N VAL A 34 -15.15 -3.76 -15.77
CA VAL A 34 -15.25 -2.37 -16.19
C VAL A 34 -14.72 -1.49 -15.06
N VAL A 35 -13.71 -0.68 -15.34
CA VAL A 35 -13.25 0.40 -14.47
C VAL A 35 -13.93 1.69 -14.92
N VAL A 36 -14.56 2.41 -14.00
CA VAL A 36 -15.21 3.70 -14.27
C VAL A 36 -14.45 4.79 -13.55
N MET A 37 -14.01 5.82 -14.27
CA MET A 37 -13.17 6.89 -13.74
C MET A 37 -13.68 8.28 -14.12
N PRO A 38 -13.45 9.32 -13.29
CA PRO A 38 -13.77 10.70 -13.64
C PRO A 38 -12.90 11.22 -14.79
N LYS A 39 -13.28 12.37 -15.35
CA LYS A 39 -12.63 13.00 -16.51
C LYS A 39 -11.11 13.13 -16.38
N TYR A 40 -10.61 13.40 -15.17
CA TYR A 40 -9.18 13.61 -14.92
C TYR A 40 -8.51 12.42 -14.23
N GLY A 41 -9.15 11.24 -14.25
CA GLY A 41 -8.56 10.02 -13.72
C GLY A 41 -7.28 9.62 -14.47
N VAL A 42 -6.25 9.23 -13.73
CA VAL A 42 -4.94 8.84 -14.27
C VAL A 42 -4.78 7.32 -14.17
N VAL A 43 -4.16 6.70 -15.18
CA VAL A 43 -3.83 5.27 -15.18
C VAL A 43 -2.34 5.08 -15.42
N GLU A 44 -1.59 4.66 -14.39
CA GLU A 44 -0.13 4.45 -14.46
C GLU A 44 0.27 2.96 -14.35
N TYR A 45 -0.69 2.09 -14.10
CA TYR A 45 -0.53 0.64 -14.15
C TYR A 45 -1.11 0.08 -15.46
N GLU A 46 -0.56 -1.03 -15.95
CA GLU A 46 -1.16 -1.75 -17.08
C GLU A 46 -2.56 -2.24 -16.69
N LEU A 47 -3.58 -1.80 -17.42
CA LEU A 47 -4.97 -2.16 -17.16
C LEU A 47 -5.53 -2.98 -18.32
N LYS A 48 -5.94 -4.23 -18.02
CA LYS A 48 -6.57 -5.15 -18.98
C LYS A 48 -8.09 -5.00 -19.02
N ALA A 49 -8.68 -4.39 -17.99
CA ALA A 49 -10.11 -4.16 -17.90
C ALA A 49 -10.57 -3.04 -18.85
N ASN A 50 -11.85 -3.08 -19.23
CA ASN A 50 -12.45 -2.00 -20.01
C ASN A 50 -12.51 -0.72 -19.17
N LEU A 51 -12.04 0.40 -19.71
CA LEU A 51 -12.06 1.70 -19.04
C LEU A 51 -13.19 2.58 -19.61
N ILE A 52 -14.04 3.10 -18.72
CA ILE A 52 -15.01 4.15 -19.02
C ILE A 52 -14.57 5.41 -18.28
N GLN A 53 -14.25 6.45 -19.04
CA GLN A 53 -13.90 7.76 -18.50
C GLN A 53 -15.10 8.70 -18.66
N THR A 54 -15.59 9.27 -17.55
CA THR A 54 -16.78 10.13 -17.55
C THR A 54 -16.45 11.55 -17.98
N GLY A 55 -17.48 12.32 -18.33
CA GLY A 55 -17.34 13.76 -18.60
C GLY A 55 -17.15 14.62 -17.34
N ASP A 56 -17.49 14.08 -16.18
CA ASP A 56 -17.54 14.81 -14.91
C ASP A 56 -16.29 14.62 -14.03
N ASP A 57 -16.08 15.56 -13.11
CA ASP A 57 -14.99 15.54 -12.13
C ASP A 57 -15.20 14.53 -10.99
N SER A 58 -16.43 14.03 -10.84
CA SER A 58 -16.81 13.09 -9.78
C SER A 58 -17.61 11.91 -10.34
N LEU A 59 -17.59 10.80 -9.60
CA LEU A 59 -18.38 9.63 -9.94
C LEU A 59 -19.76 9.72 -9.31
N LEU A 60 -20.79 9.53 -10.12
CA LEU A 60 -22.20 9.55 -9.74
C LEU A 60 -22.82 8.20 -10.12
N ALA A 61 -23.94 7.83 -9.49
CA ALA A 61 -24.58 6.54 -9.71
C ALA A 61 -24.93 6.27 -11.18
N HIS A 62 -25.31 7.30 -11.94
CA HIS A 62 -25.65 7.17 -13.35
C HIS A 62 -24.44 6.89 -14.27
N HIS A 63 -23.21 7.15 -13.81
CA HIS A 63 -21.99 6.77 -14.51
C HIS A 63 -21.66 5.28 -14.36
N ILE A 64 -22.18 4.63 -13.31
CA ILE A 64 -21.91 3.22 -13.02
C ILE A 64 -22.85 2.37 -13.91
N PRO A 65 -22.31 1.58 -14.86
CA PRO A 65 -23.12 0.66 -15.67
C PRO A 65 -23.62 -0.53 -14.83
N ALA A 66 -24.63 -1.22 -15.33
CA ALA A 66 -25.13 -2.45 -14.71
C ALA A 66 -24.09 -3.58 -14.78
N GLY A 67 -23.97 -4.36 -13.70
CA GLY A 67 -23.16 -5.56 -13.59
C GLY A 67 -23.66 -6.46 -12.46
N ASP A 68 -22.91 -7.50 -12.15
CA ASP A 68 -23.24 -8.40 -11.03
C ASP A 68 -22.74 -7.84 -9.70
N VAL A 69 -21.56 -7.22 -9.72
CA VAL A 69 -20.89 -6.68 -8.52
C VAL A 69 -20.34 -5.29 -8.79
N ILE A 70 -20.56 -4.36 -7.86
CA ILE A 70 -19.98 -3.02 -7.83
C ILE A 70 -18.99 -2.94 -6.67
N LEU A 71 -17.71 -2.70 -6.95
CA LEU A 71 -16.61 -2.66 -5.98
C LEU A 71 -16.15 -1.24 -5.70
N SER A 72 -16.75 -0.60 -4.70
CA SER A 72 -16.25 0.67 -4.18
C SER A 72 -14.94 0.45 -3.43
N ASN A 73 -14.05 1.44 -3.44
CA ASN A 73 -12.71 1.31 -2.85
C ASN A 73 -12.25 2.51 -2.01
N PHE A 74 -13.09 3.54 -1.95
CA PHE A 74 -12.88 4.75 -1.17
C PHE A 74 -14.22 5.37 -0.78
N TYR A 75 -14.27 6.16 0.29
CA TYR A 75 -15.54 6.74 0.77
C TYR A 75 -16.33 7.50 -0.30
N THR A 76 -15.65 8.25 -1.19
CA THR A 76 -16.30 8.98 -2.29
C THR A 76 -16.88 8.07 -3.37
N THR A 77 -16.36 6.85 -3.52
CA THR A 77 -16.89 5.83 -4.44
C THR A 77 -18.00 4.99 -3.80
N ALA A 78 -18.06 4.92 -2.47
CA ALA A 78 -19.01 4.08 -1.74
C ALA A 78 -20.45 4.58 -1.87
N TYR A 79 -20.68 5.90 -1.81
CA TYR A 79 -22.00 6.50 -1.98
C TYR A 79 -22.60 6.26 -3.38
N PRO A 80 -21.93 6.62 -4.50
CA PRO A 80 -22.48 6.36 -5.83
C PRO A 80 -22.61 4.86 -6.13
N ALA A 81 -21.72 4.01 -5.60
CA ALA A 81 -21.84 2.55 -5.73
C ALA A 81 -23.07 2.00 -5.01
N GLN A 82 -23.36 2.49 -3.80
CA GLN A 82 -24.55 2.11 -3.05
C GLN A 82 -25.82 2.55 -3.76
N GLN A 83 -25.88 3.80 -4.20
CA GLN A 83 -27.03 4.31 -4.95
C GLN A 83 -27.25 3.51 -6.25
N ALA A 84 -26.19 3.21 -7.00
CA ALA A 84 -26.30 2.37 -8.20
C ALA A 84 -26.82 0.95 -7.87
N SER A 85 -26.42 0.39 -6.74
CA SER A 85 -26.91 -0.91 -6.26
C SER A 85 -28.41 -0.87 -5.93
N GLU A 86 -28.88 0.19 -5.27
CA GLU A 86 -30.30 0.43 -4.97
C GLU A 86 -31.13 0.64 -6.26
N GLU A 87 -30.52 1.21 -7.30
CA GLU A 87 -31.09 1.31 -8.66
C GLU A 87 -31.06 -0.03 -9.43
N GLY A 88 -30.59 -1.12 -8.82
CA GLY A 88 -30.58 -2.46 -9.41
C GLY A 88 -29.41 -2.74 -10.36
N LYS A 89 -28.34 -1.94 -10.33
CA LYS A 89 -27.18 -2.10 -11.23
C LYS A 89 -26.15 -3.15 -10.76
N GLY A 90 -26.38 -3.82 -9.65
CA GLY A 90 -25.50 -4.88 -9.14
C GLY A 90 -25.36 -4.86 -7.62
N LEU A 91 -24.71 -5.88 -7.06
CA LEU A 91 -24.47 -5.97 -5.62
C LEU A 91 -23.30 -5.08 -5.20
N HIS A 92 -23.53 -4.15 -4.28
CA HIS A 92 -22.44 -3.34 -3.73
C HIS A 92 -21.61 -4.12 -2.70
N ILE A 93 -20.31 -4.23 -2.98
CA ILE A 93 -19.27 -4.71 -2.08
C ILE A 93 -18.23 -3.59 -1.92
N ARG A 94 -17.84 -3.28 -0.68
CA ARG A 94 -16.77 -2.29 -0.42
C ARG A 94 -15.45 -2.99 -0.20
N LEU A 95 -14.44 -2.65 -1.00
CA LEU A 95 -13.03 -2.99 -0.79
C LEU A 95 -12.32 -1.84 -0.08
N SER A 96 -12.29 -1.85 1.25
CA SER A 96 -11.61 -0.83 2.03
C SER A 96 -10.09 -1.02 1.95
N LEU A 97 -9.42 -0.18 1.16
CA LEU A 97 -7.96 -0.17 1.01
C LEU A 97 -7.24 0.59 2.12
N CYS A 98 -8.00 1.39 2.86
CA CYS A 98 -7.59 2.07 4.08
C CYS A 98 -8.85 2.36 4.92
N TYR A 99 -8.69 2.57 6.21
CA TYR A 99 -9.75 3.08 7.08
C TYR A 99 -9.68 4.62 7.17
N GLU A 100 -10.28 5.26 6.18
CA GLU A 100 -10.28 6.71 5.95
C GLU A 100 -10.62 7.56 7.19
N PRO A 101 -11.57 7.17 8.08
CA PRO A 101 -11.95 7.99 9.23
C PRO A 101 -10.82 8.27 10.22
N THR A 102 -9.74 7.48 10.20
CA THR A 102 -8.59 7.71 11.09
C THR A 102 -7.68 8.83 10.59
N PHE A 103 -7.72 9.19 9.30
CA PHE A 103 -6.73 10.13 8.76
C PHE A 103 -7.24 11.20 7.80
N LEU A 104 -8.50 11.15 7.37
CA LEU A 104 -9.13 12.26 6.65
C LEU A 104 -9.81 13.23 7.63
N GLN A 105 -9.95 14.49 7.22
CA GLN A 105 -10.67 15.51 8.00
C GLN A 105 -12.19 15.37 7.84
N ASP A 106 -12.64 14.86 6.70
CA ASP A 106 -14.06 14.75 6.29
C ASP A 106 -14.79 13.55 6.93
N ASN A 107 -14.61 13.37 8.24
CA ASN A 107 -15.15 12.21 8.96
C ASN A 107 -16.68 12.16 9.00
N GLN A 108 -17.34 13.30 8.80
CA GLN A 108 -18.79 13.37 8.62
C GLN A 108 -19.30 12.59 7.40
N TYR A 109 -18.45 12.35 6.39
CA TYR A 109 -18.76 11.54 5.20
C TYR A 109 -18.08 10.18 5.23
N SER A 110 -16.80 10.13 5.63
CA SER A 110 -16.03 8.88 5.58
C SER A 110 -16.52 7.87 6.63
N PHE A 111 -16.87 8.31 7.85
CA PHE A 111 -17.33 7.42 8.91
C PHE A 111 -18.67 6.73 8.59
N PRO A 112 -19.76 7.44 8.25
CA PRO A 112 -21.03 6.77 7.93
C PRO A 112 -20.97 5.91 6.67
N SER A 113 -20.03 6.16 5.76
CA SER A 113 -19.89 5.39 4.52
C SER A 113 -19.64 3.89 4.74
N TYR A 114 -19.16 3.48 5.91
CA TYR A 114 -18.98 2.06 6.27
C TYR A 114 -20.30 1.33 6.53
N ASN A 115 -21.39 2.06 6.83
CA ASN A 115 -22.70 1.48 7.10
C ASN A 115 -23.58 1.36 5.83
N LEU A 116 -23.08 1.77 4.66
CA LEU A 116 -23.82 1.72 3.40
C LEU A 116 -24.07 0.28 2.91
N THR A 117 -23.12 -0.62 3.16
CA THR A 117 -23.25 -2.03 2.78
C THR A 117 -22.66 -2.93 3.88
N PRO A 118 -23.29 -4.07 4.20
CA PRO A 118 -22.71 -5.06 5.11
C PRO A 118 -21.57 -5.85 4.44
N ASN A 119 -21.41 -5.74 3.11
CA ASN A 119 -20.43 -6.49 2.34
C ASN A 119 -19.10 -5.72 2.30
N LEU A 120 -18.23 -6.02 3.27
CA LEU A 120 -16.97 -5.32 3.44
C LEU A 120 -15.78 -6.26 3.28
N LEU A 121 -14.81 -5.85 2.47
CA LEU A 121 -13.49 -6.44 2.30
C LEU A 121 -12.43 -5.50 2.88
N VAL A 122 -11.42 -6.05 3.55
CA VAL A 122 -10.33 -5.31 4.23
C VAL A 122 -8.98 -6.00 4.00
N LEU A 123 -7.86 -5.31 4.21
CA LEU A 123 -6.52 -5.80 3.88
C LEU A 123 -5.82 -6.56 5.02
N SER A 124 -6.17 -6.27 6.27
CA SER A 124 -5.50 -6.83 7.46
C SER A 124 -6.47 -7.07 8.62
N ARG A 125 -6.04 -7.89 9.58
CA ARG A 125 -6.72 -8.11 10.87
C ARG A 125 -6.82 -6.82 11.66
N TRP A 126 -5.75 -6.04 11.71
CA TRP A 126 -5.78 -4.74 12.36
C TRP A 126 -6.86 -3.82 11.78
N GLN A 127 -6.97 -3.73 10.44
CA GLN A 127 -8.01 -2.92 9.80
C GLN A 127 -9.42 -3.49 10.08
N GLN A 128 -9.57 -4.82 10.05
CA GLN A 128 -10.83 -5.49 10.43
C GLN A 128 -11.26 -5.12 11.84
N ASP A 129 -10.34 -5.17 12.81
CA ASP A 129 -10.61 -4.92 14.22
C ASP A 129 -10.98 -3.46 14.47
N VAL A 130 -10.27 -2.52 13.84
CA VAL A 130 -10.59 -1.08 13.94
C VAL A 130 -11.97 -0.78 13.36
N ILE A 131 -12.31 -1.35 12.19
CA ILE A 131 -13.64 -1.14 11.60
C ILE A 131 -14.72 -1.81 12.44
N TYR A 132 -14.48 -3.02 12.95
CA TYR A 132 -15.43 -3.73 13.80
C TYR A 132 -15.71 -2.96 15.09
N LEU A 133 -14.68 -2.40 15.72
CA LEU A 133 -14.81 -1.60 16.94
C LEU A 133 -15.66 -0.33 16.70
N ASN A 134 -15.46 0.35 15.58
CA ASN A 134 -16.12 1.62 15.29
C ASN A 134 -17.51 1.49 14.65
N HIS A 135 -17.76 0.40 13.92
CA HIS A 135 -18.98 0.24 13.10
C HIS A 135 -19.78 -1.03 13.41
N GLY A 136 -19.23 -1.98 14.17
CA GLY A 136 -19.85 -3.29 14.40
C GLY A 136 -19.85 -4.21 13.17
N ILE A 137 -19.23 -3.81 12.07
CA ILE A 137 -19.16 -4.56 10.81
C ILE A 137 -17.84 -5.32 10.74
N LYS A 138 -17.91 -6.65 10.68
CA LYS A 138 -16.72 -7.48 10.52
C LYS A 138 -16.43 -7.73 9.04
N GLY A 139 -15.49 -6.98 8.49
CA GLY A 139 -15.02 -7.16 7.11
C GLY A 139 -14.37 -8.52 6.87
N ARG A 140 -14.19 -8.93 5.62
CA ARG A 140 -13.51 -10.17 5.21
C ARG A 140 -12.11 -9.82 4.69
N ILE A 141 -11.08 -10.51 5.17
CA ILE A 141 -9.69 -10.15 4.88
C ILE A 141 -9.29 -10.66 3.50
N ILE A 142 -8.83 -9.74 2.65
CA ILE A 142 -8.18 -9.97 1.36
C ILE A 142 -6.73 -9.49 1.52
N PRO A 143 -5.77 -10.40 1.79
CA PRO A 143 -4.42 -10.00 2.12
C PRO A 143 -3.75 -9.34 0.91
N VAL A 144 -2.76 -8.49 1.17
CA VAL A 144 -1.91 -7.92 0.11
C VAL A 144 -1.02 -8.99 -0.53
N GLY A 145 -0.66 -8.78 -1.79
CA GLY A 145 0.27 -9.63 -2.54
C GLY A 145 1.54 -8.88 -2.92
N VAL A 146 2.65 -9.62 -3.01
CA VAL A 146 3.91 -9.14 -3.60
C VAL A 146 4.21 -9.96 -4.84
N ASN A 147 4.50 -9.28 -5.95
CA ASN A 147 4.87 -9.94 -7.19
C ASN A 147 6.12 -10.81 -7.03
N SER A 148 6.12 -11.98 -7.66
CA SER A 148 7.22 -12.97 -7.56
C SER A 148 8.54 -12.47 -8.16
N PHE A 149 8.51 -11.48 -9.06
CA PHE A 149 9.73 -10.90 -9.59
C PHE A 149 10.52 -10.13 -8.52
N PHE A 150 9.89 -9.63 -7.45
CA PHE A 150 10.62 -9.22 -6.24
C PHE A 150 11.19 -10.47 -5.59
N HIS A 151 12.52 -10.60 -5.65
CA HIS A 151 13.30 -11.64 -5.02
C HIS A 151 14.70 -11.13 -4.73
N ASN A 152 15.36 -11.75 -3.77
CA ASN A 152 16.75 -11.49 -3.45
C ASN A 152 17.66 -12.00 -4.58
N MET A 153 18.32 -11.07 -5.27
CA MET A 153 19.25 -11.32 -6.36
C MET A 153 20.68 -11.60 -5.85
N ASN A 154 20.92 -11.52 -4.53
CA ASN A 154 22.21 -11.73 -3.89
C ASN A 154 23.34 -10.87 -4.45
N ILE A 155 23.04 -9.62 -4.82
CA ILE A 155 24.02 -8.72 -5.46
C ILE A 155 24.87 -7.92 -4.46
N ARG A 156 24.40 -7.72 -3.21
CA ARG A 156 25.02 -6.80 -2.23
C ARG A 156 26.49 -7.14 -1.93
N GLU A 157 26.79 -8.42 -1.73
CA GLU A 157 28.15 -8.89 -1.43
C GLU A 157 29.14 -8.62 -2.57
N HIS A 158 28.66 -8.59 -3.82
CA HIS A 158 29.49 -8.36 -5.01
C HIS A 158 29.74 -6.88 -5.31
N LEU A 159 28.90 -5.99 -4.78
CA LEU A 159 28.98 -4.55 -5.07
C LEU A 159 30.09 -3.85 -4.27
N ASN A 160 30.56 -4.45 -3.16
CA ASN A 160 31.55 -3.86 -2.24
C ASN A 160 31.24 -2.38 -1.90
N MET A 161 29.95 -2.07 -1.72
CA MET A 161 29.46 -0.73 -1.42
C MET A 161 29.37 -0.54 0.11
N PRO A 162 29.45 0.72 0.59
CA PRO A 162 29.08 1.01 1.97
C PRO A 162 27.64 0.60 2.25
N LEU A 163 27.31 0.38 3.53
CA LEU A 163 25.98 -0.04 3.96
C LEU A 163 24.92 0.94 3.44
N ASN A 164 23.93 0.41 2.72
CA ASN A 164 22.83 1.15 2.11
C ASN A 164 21.56 1.07 2.95
N ILE A 165 21.07 2.25 3.34
CA ILE A 165 19.80 2.44 4.03
C ILE A 165 18.83 3.05 3.04
N THR A 166 17.67 2.45 2.83
CA THR A 166 16.69 2.94 1.85
C THR A 166 15.33 3.15 2.51
N SER A 167 14.64 4.23 2.15
CA SER A 167 13.24 4.46 2.53
C SER A 167 12.45 5.04 1.35
N ILE A 168 11.16 4.73 1.29
CA ILE A 168 10.23 5.46 0.43
C ILE A 168 9.97 6.84 1.06
N TYR A 169 10.21 7.89 0.27
CA TYR A 169 9.91 9.28 0.63
C TYR A 169 8.76 9.79 -0.23
N ARG A 170 7.71 10.28 0.40
CA ARG A 170 6.51 10.83 -0.25
C ARG A 170 6.45 12.33 -0.06
N LYS A 171 5.87 13.02 -1.05
CA LYS A 171 5.52 14.43 -1.01
C LYS A 171 4.71 14.77 0.24
N GLU A 172 5.10 15.82 0.96
CA GLU A 172 4.40 16.28 2.17
C GLU A 172 3.31 17.31 1.86
N GLU A 173 3.47 18.07 0.77
CA GLU A 173 2.54 19.12 0.41
C GLU A 173 1.15 18.56 0.09
N GLY A 174 0.11 19.22 0.61
CA GLY A 174 -1.28 18.84 0.39
C GLY A 174 -1.88 17.93 1.47
N ASP A 175 -1.20 17.76 2.61
CA ASP A 175 -1.66 17.05 3.82
C ASP A 175 -2.02 15.56 3.66
N PHE A 176 -2.20 14.99 2.47
CA PHE A 176 -2.63 13.59 2.29
C PHE A 176 -1.62 12.55 2.78
N SER A 177 -0.34 12.90 2.90
CA SER A 177 0.75 11.99 3.28
C SER A 177 1.21 12.13 4.74
N TRP A 178 0.51 12.91 5.58
CA TRP A 178 0.96 13.22 6.95
C TRP A 178 1.26 11.94 7.77
N HIS A 179 0.45 10.90 7.58
CA HIS A 179 0.56 9.60 8.26
C HIS A 179 1.81 8.80 7.89
N ARG A 180 2.55 9.22 6.86
CA ARG A 180 3.85 8.64 6.49
C ARG A 180 4.98 9.16 7.37
N GLU A 181 4.74 10.22 8.15
CA GLU A 181 5.70 10.75 9.14
C GLU A 181 7.05 11.15 8.50
N GLN A 182 7.03 11.82 7.34
CA GLN A 182 8.23 12.10 6.54
C GLN A 182 9.22 13.04 7.24
N LYS A 183 8.75 14.10 7.92
CA LYS A 183 9.60 14.93 8.81
C LYS A 183 10.29 14.11 9.89
N TYR A 184 9.55 13.18 10.51
CA TYR A 184 10.12 12.29 11.52
C TYR A 184 11.16 11.37 10.89
N LEU A 185 10.87 10.74 9.75
CA LEU A 185 11.84 9.94 9.00
C LEU A 185 13.15 10.69 8.77
N LEU A 186 13.10 11.89 8.18
CA LEU A 186 14.30 12.69 7.91
C LEU A 186 15.05 13.04 9.20
N SER A 187 14.34 13.39 10.28
CA SER A 187 14.98 13.66 11.57
C SER A 187 15.73 12.46 12.13
N GLN A 188 15.22 11.24 11.93
CA GLN A 188 15.84 10.01 12.41
C GLN A 188 17.03 9.61 11.53
N LEU A 189 16.88 9.75 10.21
CA LEU A 189 17.97 9.52 9.26
C LEU A 189 19.12 10.54 9.44
N ASP A 190 18.81 11.77 9.83
CA ASP A 190 19.81 12.79 10.18
C ASP A 190 20.67 12.38 11.38
N ILE A 191 20.04 11.81 12.42
CA ILE A 191 20.76 11.27 13.60
C ILE A 191 21.68 10.13 13.17
N VAL A 192 21.16 9.19 12.36
CA VAL A 192 21.95 8.06 11.84
C VAL A 192 23.14 8.58 11.03
N LYS A 193 22.93 9.52 10.11
CA LYS A 193 24.00 10.06 9.25
C LYS A 193 25.06 10.84 10.03
N ALA A 194 24.69 11.49 11.13
CA ALA A 194 25.62 12.20 12.00
C ALA A 194 26.53 11.25 12.79
N LEU A 195 26.00 10.11 13.24
CA LEU A 195 26.75 9.09 13.99
C LEU A 195 27.52 8.12 13.10
N HIS A 196 26.97 7.81 11.93
CA HIS A 196 27.52 6.89 10.93
C HIS A 196 27.64 7.58 9.56
N PRO A 197 28.59 8.51 9.38
CA PRO A 197 28.75 9.25 8.13
C PRO A 197 29.10 8.36 6.93
N GLU A 198 29.64 7.16 7.17
CA GLU A 198 30.04 6.17 6.16
C GLU A 198 28.85 5.50 5.45
N VAL A 199 27.67 5.45 6.07
CA VAL A 199 26.50 4.79 5.46
C VAL A 199 25.94 5.63 4.32
N VAL A 200 25.43 4.96 3.31
CA VAL A 200 24.70 5.60 2.21
C VAL A 200 23.22 5.57 2.53
N ILE A 201 22.55 6.71 2.46
CA ILE A 201 21.11 6.82 2.67
C ILE A 201 20.44 7.21 1.36
N ASN A 202 19.49 6.39 0.93
CA ASN A 202 18.74 6.50 -0.31
C ASN A 202 17.26 6.79 -0.01
N LEU A 203 16.70 7.78 -0.69
CA LEU A 203 15.29 8.11 -0.67
C LEU A 203 14.67 7.78 -2.03
N VAL A 204 13.58 7.03 -2.02
CA VAL A 204 12.88 6.61 -3.24
C VAL A 204 11.55 7.34 -3.33
N THR A 205 11.31 8.08 -4.41
CA THR A 205 10.12 8.90 -4.63
C THR A 205 9.49 8.61 -6.00
N PRO A 206 8.15 8.58 -6.14
CA PRO A 206 7.51 8.45 -7.44
C PRO A 206 7.91 9.58 -8.42
N PRO A 207 8.15 9.31 -9.71
CA PRO A 207 8.56 10.34 -10.68
C PRO A 207 7.64 11.57 -10.74
N GLY A 208 6.32 11.36 -10.67
CA GLY A 208 5.34 12.47 -10.66
C GLY A 208 5.47 13.35 -9.41
N GLU A 209 5.63 12.77 -8.23
CA GLU A 209 5.82 13.54 -7.00
C GLU A 209 7.13 14.33 -7.02
N TYR A 210 8.20 13.75 -7.56
CA TYR A 210 9.47 14.45 -7.74
C TYR A 210 9.34 15.64 -8.70
N ALA A 211 8.64 15.47 -9.82
CA ALA A 211 8.41 16.55 -10.78
C ALA A 211 7.58 17.70 -10.16
N ASP A 212 6.60 17.35 -9.31
CA ASP A 212 5.64 18.29 -8.74
C ASP A 212 6.05 18.94 -7.41
N SER A 213 7.18 18.52 -6.79
CA SER A 213 7.61 18.98 -5.47
C SER A 213 8.97 19.65 -5.50
N LYS A 214 8.99 20.96 -5.20
CA LYS A 214 10.24 21.72 -5.03
C LYS A 214 11.01 21.26 -3.80
N ASP A 215 10.33 20.82 -2.76
CA ASP A 215 10.96 20.38 -1.51
C ASP A 215 11.76 19.10 -1.73
N ILE A 216 11.21 18.15 -2.50
CA ILE A 216 11.93 16.94 -2.90
C ILE A 216 13.16 17.28 -3.77
N GLN A 217 13.02 18.19 -4.73
CA GLN A 217 14.13 18.63 -5.59
C GLN A 217 15.25 19.31 -4.79
N GLN A 218 14.88 20.14 -3.79
CA GLN A 218 15.84 20.75 -2.87
C GLN A 218 16.53 19.72 -1.98
N LEU A 219 15.79 18.71 -1.50
CA LEU A 219 16.34 17.61 -0.71
C LEU A 219 17.41 16.86 -1.50
N GLN A 220 17.18 16.58 -2.78
CA GLN A 220 18.20 15.99 -3.66
C GLN A 220 19.39 16.92 -3.85
N ALA A 221 19.16 18.20 -4.12
CA ALA A 221 20.21 19.19 -4.35
C ALA A 221 21.11 19.40 -3.11
N SER A 222 20.63 19.10 -1.90
CA SER A 222 21.42 19.15 -0.67
C SER A 222 22.60 18.18 -0.66
N GLY A 223 22.55 17.10 -1.45
CA GLY A 223 23.55 16.03 -1.48
C GLY A 223 23.62 15.18 -0.20
N LYS A 224 22.78 15.46 0.81
CA LYS A 224 22.75 14.72 2.08
C LYS A 224 22.28 13.28 1.90
N TYR A 225 21.34 13.10 0.97
CA TYR A 225 20.71 11.83 0.61
C TYR A 225 20.85 11.59 -0.89
N ARG A 226 20.94 10.32 -1.30
CA ARG A 226 20.76 9.95 -2.71
C ARG A 226 19.26 9.83 -2.97
N LEU A 227 18.77 10.43 -4.04
CA LEU A 227 17.37 10.35 -4.40
C LEU A 227 17.19 9.56 -5.70
N TYR A 228 16.26 8.61 -5.70
CA TYR A 228 15.92 7.78 -6.84
C TYR A 228 14.43 7.89 -7.17
N THR A 229 14.11 7.90 -8.46
CA THR A 229 12.74 7.97 -8.98
C THR A 229 12.48 6.83 -9.95
N PRO A 230 12.35 5.59 -9.46
CA PRO A 230 12.18 4.43 -10.33
C PRO A 230 10.91 4.57 -11.16
N VAL A 231 11.02 4.38 -12.48
CA VAL A 231 9.88 4.54 -13.40
C VAL A 231 9.00 3.29 -13.46
N ASN A 232 9.52 2.17 -12.99
CA ASN A 232 8.83 0.89 -12.97
C ASN A 232 9.28 0.02 -11.79
N ASP A 233 8.61 -1.11 -11.67
CA ASP A 233 8.80 -2.09 -10.62
C ASP A 233 10.15 -2.83 -10.73
N GLU A 234 10.75 -2.95 -11.93
CA GLU A 234 12.06 -3.58 -12.12
C GLU A 234 13.19 -2.71 -11.55
N GLU A 235 13.14 -1.40 -11.80
CA GLU A 235 14.08 -0.43 -11.20
C GLU A 235 13.89 -0.35 -9.68
N LEU A 236 12.64 -0.33 -9.20
CA LEU A 236 12.36 -0.35 -7.78
C LEU A 236 12.94 -1.61 -7.11
N ARG A 237 12.75 -2.78 -7.72
CA ARG A 237 13.35 -4.04 -7.26
C ARG A 237 14.87 -3.96 -7.22
N PHE A 238 15.49 -3.35 -8.23
CA PHE A 238 16.94 -3.20 -8.26
C PHE A 238 17.45 -2.39 -7.06
N HIS A 239 16.79 -1.26 -6.75
CA HIS A 239 17.12 -0.47 -5.55
C HIS A 239 16.87 -1.23 -4.25
N TYR A 240 15.79 -1.99 -4.12
CA TYR A 240 15.58 -2.85 -2.96
C TYR A 240 16.67 -3.92 -2.82
N ASN A 241 17.15 -4.49 -3.94
CA ASN A 241 18.24 -5.47 -3.93
C ASN A 241 19.60 -4.88 -3.56
N GLN A 242 19.77 -3.56 -3.65
CA GLN A 242 20.95 -2.85 -3.15
C GLN A 242 20.82 -2.44 -1.67
N THR A 243 19.64 -2.58 -1.07
CA THR A 243 19.35 -2.10 0.29
C THR A 243 19.78 -3.13 1.33
N ASP A 244 20.56 -2.72 2.33
CA ASP A 244 20.92 -3.53 3.51
C ASP A 244 19.87 -3.38 4.61
N ILE A 245 19.42 -2.14 4.85
CA ILE A 245 18.39 -1.79 5.84
C ILE A 245 17.31 -0.98 5.15
N TYR A 246 16.09 -1.51 5.10
CA TYR A 246 14.92 -0.76 4.67
C TYR A 246 14.22 -0.13 5.88
N VAL A 247 13.89 1.16 5.78
CA VAL A 247 13.27 1.94 6.85
C VAL A 247 11.86 2.36 6.45
N SER A 248 10.91 2.25 7.39
CA SER A 248 9.58 2.82 7.23
C SER A 248 9.12 3.52 8.50
N SER A 249 8.78 4.80 8.39
CA SER A 249 8.39 5.66 9.52
C SER A 249 6.89 5.77 9.76
N GLY A 250 6.07 5.28 8.83
CA GLY A 250 4.62 5.55 8.81
C GLY A 250 3.92 5.18 10.12
N SER A 251 2.99 6.01 10.55
CA SER A 251 2.19 5.82 11.77
C SER A 251 0.84 5.13 11.51
N TYR A 252 0.46 4.99 10.24
CA TYR A 252 -0.79 4.36 9.81
C TYR A 252 -0.66 3.74 8.41
N ASP A 253 -1.06 2.49 8.25
CA ASP A 253 -1.18 1.78 6.98
C ASP A 253 -2.12 0.56 7.15
N SER A 254 -2.87 0.17 6.13
CA SER A 254 -3.76 -1.00 6.19
C SER A 254 -3.14 -2.29 5.63
N GLY A 255 -2.07 -2.18 4.84
CA GLY A 255 -1.42 -3.32 4.18
C GLY A 255 -0.09 -2.93 3.53
N SER A 256 0.84 -2.39 4.33
CA SER A 256 2.05 -1.72 3.83
C SER A 256 2.95 -2.62 2.99
N LEU A 257 3.03 -2.35 1.68
CA LEU A 257 3.81 -3.14 0.72
C LEU A 257 5.33 -2.87 0.73
N PRO A 258 5.84 -1.63 0.80
CA PRO A 258 7.26 -1.37 0.56
C PRO A 258 8.23 -2.11 1.48
N GLY A 259 7.90 -2.20 2.78
CA GLY A 259 8.71 -2.96 3.74
C GLY A 259 8.74 -4.45 3.42
N LEU A 260 7.59 -5.01 3.02
CA LEU A 260 7.44 -6.40 2.65
C LEU A 260 8.19 -6.74 1.34
N GLU A 261 8.15 -5.83 0.36
CA GLU A 261 8.94 -5.93 -0.89
C GLU A 261 10.45 -5.89 -0.61
N ALA A 262 10.89 -5.00 0.28
CA ALA A 262 12.30 -4.90 0.64
C ALA A 262 12.79 -6.15 1.42
N MET A 263 11.97 -6.67 2.35
CA MET A 263 12.23 -7.95 3.01
C MET A 263 12.38 -9.08 1.99
N ARG A 264 11.49 -9.15 0.98
CA ARG A 264 11.56 -10.13 -0.11
C ARG A 264 12.84 -10.03 -0.95
N CYS A 265 13.41 -8.83 -1.07
CA CYS A 265 14.71 -8.58 -1.70
C CYS A 265 15.90 -8.76 -0.74
N GLY A 266 15.68 -9.28 0.47
CA GLY A 266 16.71 -9.61 1.46
C GLY A 266 17.22 -8.44 2.29
N ALA A 267 16.51 -7.31 2.33
CA ALA A 267 16.84 -6.21 3.25
C ALA A 267 16.34 -6.50 4.67
N ALA A 268 17.10 -6.08 5.69
CA ALA A 268 16.58 -6.04 7.06
C ALA A 268 15.55 -4.90 7.19
N LEU A 269 14.46 -5.12 7.91
CA LEU A 269 13.42 -4.12 8.11
C LEU A 269 13.55 -3.43 9.47
N VAL A 270 13.54 -2.09 9.45
CA VAL A 270 13.28 -1.24 10.61
C VAL A 270 12.02 -0.43 10.36
N THR A 271 11.02 -0.52 11.23
CA THR A 271 9.70 0.09 10.96
C THR A 271 9.02 0.66 12.20
N SER A 272 8.31 1.76 12.04
CA SER A 272 7.29 2.19 13.01
C SER A 272 6.08 1.24 12.96
N TYR A 273 5.44 0.97 14.10
CA TYR A 273 4.11 0.36 14.13
C TYR A 273 3.13 1.25 13.36
N SER A 274 2.43 0.68 12.37
CA SER A 274 1.44 1.38 11.55
C SER A 274 0.10 0.65 11.43
N GLY A 275 -0.09 -0.43 12.19
CA GLY A 275 -1.28 -1.27 12.10
C GLY A 275 -1.09 -2.40 11.09
N GLY A 276 -1.39 -2.17 9.82
CA GLY A 276 -1.37 -3.19 8.77
C GLY A 276 -0.02 -3.85 8.53
N ASN A 277 1.10 -3.21 8.86
CA ASN A 277 2.42 -3.84 8.79
C ASN A 277 2.58 -5.02 9.77
N THR A 278 1.76 -5.12 10.81
CA THR A 278 1.77 -6.25 11.76
C THR A 278 1.28 -7.57 11.17
N GLU A 279 0.73 -7.58 9.95
CA GLU A 279 0.45 -8.83 9.23
C GLU A 279 1.73 -9.63 8.95
N TYR A 280 2.86 -8.94 8.76
CA TYR A 280 4.15 -9.57 8.44
C TYR A 280 5.29 -9.20 9.40
N ALA A 281 5.26 -8.00 9.99
CA ALA A 281 6.32 -7.50 10.85
C ALA A 281 6.16 -7.98 12.30
N VAL A 282 7.18 -8.68 12.81
CA VAL A 282 7.25 -9.17 14.19
C VAL A 282 8.58 -8.75 14.80
N HIS A 283 8.50 -7.80 15.74
CA HIS A 283 9.66 -7.24 16.46
C HIS A 283 10.59 -8.35 16.98
N GLU A 284 11.90 -8.18 16.79
CA GLU A 284 13.00 -9.09 17.19
C GLU A 284 13.01 -10.46 16.50
N ARG A 285 11.95 -10.83 15.78
CA ARG A 285 11.90 -12.06 14.99
C ARG A 285 12.36 -11.82 13.55
N ASN A 286 11.76 -10.85 12.85
CA ASN A 286 12.02 -10.62 11.43
C ASN A 286 12.20 -9.14 11.05
N CYS A 287 12.06 -8.24 12.02
CA CYS A 287 12.32 -6.81 11.90
C CYS A 287 12.65 -6.21 13.27
N LEU A 288 13.14 -4.97 13.29
CA LEU A 288 12.98 -4.11 14.46
C LEU A 288 11.77 -3.21 14.23
N MET A 289 10.78 -3.35 15.11
CA MET A 289 9.59 -2.50 15.09
C MET A 289 9.47 -1.70 16.38
N SER A 290 9.20 -0.39 16.28
CA SER A 290 8.96 0.48 17.43
C SER A 290 7.67 1.27 17.27
N TYR A 291 7.06 1.66 18.39
CA TYR A 291 5.92 2.57 18.38
C TYR A 291 6.39 4.01 18.22
N ARG A 292 5.57 4.84 17.56
CA ARG A 292 5.91 6.24 17.29
C ARG A 292 6.26 7.05 18.55
N TYR A 293 5.63 6.75 19.69
CA TYR A 293 5.88 7.43 20.97
C TYR A 293 7.24 7.08 21.60
N GLU A 294 7.83 5.93 21.24
CA GLU A 294 9.16 5.54 21.72
C GLU A 294 10.26 6.37 21.07
N ASN A 295 9.97 6.97 19.91
CA ASN A 295 10.86 7.88 19.19
C ASN A 295 12.28 7.30 18.98
N ARG A 296 12.35 6.00 18.68
CA ARG A 296 13.60 5.23 18.65
C ARG A 296 14.02 4.66 17.29
N LEU A 297 13.44 5.18 16.20
CA LEU A 297 13.70 4.64 14.85
C LEU A 297 15.19 4.75 14.49
N ALA A 298 15.85 5.85 14.84
CA ALA A 298 17.29 6.01 14.64
C ALA A 298 18.12 4.98 15.42
N GLN A 299 17.76 4.70 16.67
CA GLN A 299 18.42 3.71 17.52
C GLN A 299 18.25 2.29 16.97
N ASP A 300 17.07 1.95 16.46
CA ASP A 300 16.82 0.67 15.81
C ASP A 300 17.68 0.53 14.54
N ILE A 301 17.82 1.59 13.74
CA ILE A 301 18.71 1.61 12.56
C ILE A 301 20.17 1.43 12.99
N ILE A 302 20.65 2.22 13.96
CA ILE A 302 22.02 2.18 14.48
C ILE A 302 22.36 0.79 15.02
N ARG A 303 21.44 0.17 15.76
CA ARG A 303 21.62 -1.20 16.24
C ARG A 303 21.87 -2.19 15.10
N LEU A 304 21.16 -2.06 13.98
CA LEU A 304 21.41 -2.91 12.81
C LEU A 304 22.67 -2.53 12.04
N ILE A 305 23.17 -1.30 12.14
CA ILE A 305 24.48 -0.90 11.60
C ILE A 305 25.59 -1.60 12.40
N GLU A 306 25.52 -1.49 13.73
CA GLU A 306 26.55 -1.94 14.68
C GLU A 306 26.54 -3.45 14.96
N ASP A 307 25.41 -4.13 14.74
CA ASP A 307 25.27 -5.59 14.89
C ASP A 307 24.95 -6.27 13.54
N PRO A 308 25.97 -6.56 12.71
CA PRO A 308 25.78 -7.26 11.43
C PRO A 308 25.16 -8.65 11.58
N ALA A 309 25.38 -9.35 12.70
CA ALA A 309 24.84 -10.68 12.93
C ALA A 309 23.33 -10.62 13.16
N LEU A 310 22.87 -9.66 13.97
CA LEU A 310 21.45 -9.36 14.12
C LEU A 310 20.82 -8.93 12.80
N ARG A 311 21.45 -7.99 12.07
CA ARG A 311 20.97 -7.53 10.76
C ARG A 311 20.76 -8.70 9.80
N HIS A 312 21.77 -9.57 9.66
CA HIS A 312 21.68 -10.74 8.80
C HIS A 312 20.57 -11.71 9.24
N ARG A 313 20.45 -12.00 10.53
CA ARG A 313 19.41 -12.88 11.08
C ARG A 313 18.00 -12.36 10.75
N LEU A 314 17.76 -11.06 10.98
CA LEU A 314 16.46 -10.45 10.71
C LEU A 314 16.17 -10.39 9.21
N ALA A 315 17.16 -10.06 8.38
CA ALA A 315 17.03 -10.06 6.92
C ALA A 315 16.63 -11.44 6.38
N VAL A 316 17.37 -12.50 6.77
CA VAL A 316 17.07 -13.88 6.35
C VAL A 316 15.66 -14.29 6.79
N ARG A 317 15.30 -13.99 8.04
CA ARG A 317 13.97 -14.34 8.54
C ARG A 317 12.87 -13.54 7.83
N GLY A 318 13.10 -12.26 7.59
CA GLY A 318 12.17 -11.38 6.90
C GLY A 318 11.93 -11.80 5.45
N GLU A 319 13.00 -12.16 4.74
CA GLU A 319 12.92 -12.72 3.40
C GLU A 319 12.05 -13.98 3.38
N GLN A 320 12.31 -14.94 4.27
CA GLN A 320 11.53 -16.17 4.39
C GLN A 320 10.04 -15.90 4.69
N ASP A 321 9.77 -15.05 5.70
CA ASP A 321 8.41 -14.72 6.12
C ASP A 321 7.63 -13.95 5.04
N SER A 322 8.33 -13.24 4.14
CA SER A 322 7.68 -12.49 3.08
C SER A 322 7.03 -13.39 2.02
N TYR A 323 7.54 -14.59 1.75
CA TYR A 323 7.13 -15.43 0.61
C TYR A 323 5.67 -15.94 0.67
N VAL A 324 5.02 -15.87 1.84
CA VAL A 324 3.60 -16.27 1.98
C VAL A 324 2.61 -15.21 1.49
N PHE A 325 3.10 -14.02 1.14
CA PHE A 325 2.31 -12.90 0.61
C PHE A 325 2.43 -12.86 -0.92
N THR A 326 1.56 -13.64 -1.57
CA THR A 326 1.49 -13.76 -3.02
C THR A 326 0.19 -13.19 -3.55
N TRP A 327 0.22 -12.74 -4.80
CA TRP A 327 -1.00 -12.32 -5.49
C TRP A 327 -1.98 -13.48 -5.65
N GLU A 328 -1.51 -14.71 -5.89
CA GLU A 328 -2.32 -15.91 -5.98
C GLU A 328 -3.16 -16.13 -4.72
N ARG A 329 -2.58 -15.88 -3.54
CA ARG A 329 -3.29 -15.97 -2.26
C ARG A 329 -4.35 -14.87 -2.13
N SER A 330 -3.98 -13.63 -2.48
CA SER A 330 -4.92 -12.50 -2.50
C SER A 330 -6.13 -12.78 -3.40
N TYR A 331 -5.86 -13.26 -4.62
CA TYR A 331 -6.87 -13.61 -5.61
C TYR A 331 -7.78 -14.74 -5.17
N SER A 332 -7.21 -15.82 -4.63
CA SER A 332 -7.98 -16.97 -4.16
C SER A 332 -8.93 -16.58 -3.02
N GLU A 333 -8.46 -15.77 -2.07
CA GLU A 333 -9.31 -15.26 -1.00
C GLU A 333 -10.37 -14.28 -1.51
N PHE A 334 -10.01 -13.38 -2.42
CA PHE A 334 -10.93 -12.43 -3.03
C PHE A 334 -12.09 -13.15 -3.73
N GLU A 335 -11.77 -14.08 -4.64
CA GLU A 335 -12.76 -14.85 -5.38
C GLU A 335 -13.67 -15.65 -4.45
N ARG A 336 -13.09 -16.37 -3.48
CA ARG A 336 -13.84 -17.15 -2.49
C ARG A 336 -14.82 -16.28 -1.71
N VAL A 337 -14.39 -15.12 -1.25
CA VAL A 337 -15.22 -14.22 -0.43
C VAL A 337 -16.31 -13.56 -1.28
N VAL A 338 -16.00 -13.07 -2.48
CA VAL A 338 -16.98 -12.48 -3.38
C VAL A 338 -18.04 -13.51 -3.76
N ASN A 339 -17.65 -14.74 -4.12
CA ASN A 339 -18.59 -15.80 -4.48
C ASN A 339 -19.51 -16.17 -3.30
N ASP A 340 -19.00 -16.22 -2.07
CA ASP A 340 -19.81 -16.43 -0.86
C ASP A 340 -20.82 -15.28 -0.65
N ILE A 341 -20.40 -14.03 -0.85
CA ILE A 341 -21.26 -12.85 -0.72
C ILE A 341 -22.38 -12.88 -1.77
N VAL A 342 -22.04 -13.08 -3.04
CA VAL A 342 -23.01 -13.13 -4.15
C VAL A 342 -23.98 -14.31 -4.00
N SER A 343 -23.48 -15.48 -3.61
CA SER A 343 -24.35 -16.65 -3.40
C SER A 343 -25.37 -16.42 -2.28
N ARG A 344 -24.99 -15.73 -1.20
CA ARG A 344 -25.90 -15.38 -0.10
C ARG A 344 -26.92 -14.31 -0.49
N SER A 345 -26.57 -13.37 -1.36
CA SER A 345 -27.52 -12.34 -1.81
C SER A 345 -28.60 -12.91 -2.73
N LEU A 346 -28.29 -13.96 -3.51
CA LEU A 346 -29.29 -14.63 -4.36
C LEU A 346 -30.29 -15.50 -3.57
N LEU A 347 -29.99 -15.83 -2.31
CA LEU A 347 -30.86 -16.61 -1.42
C LEU A 347 -31.81 -15.75 -0.57
N LYS A 348 -31.65 -14.43 -0.61
CA LYS A 348 -32.52 -13.45 0.07
C LYS A 348 -33.46 -12.84 -0.96
#